data_AF-A0A4P9ZRQ7-F1
#
_entry.id   AF-A0A4P9ZRQ7-F1
#
_cell.length_a   1.000
_cell.length_b   1.000
_cell.length_c   1.000
_cell.angle_alpha   90.00
_cell.angle_beta   90.00
_cell.angle_gamma   90.00
#
_symmetry.space_group_name_H-M   'P 1'
#
loop_
_entity.id
_entity.type
_entity.pdbx_description
1 polymer ?
#
loop_
_entity_poly.entity_id
_entity_poly.type
_entity_poly.pdbx_seq_one_letter_code
_entity_poly.pdbx_strand_id
1 'polypeptide(L)'
;MTDPQLAPLLDDSDDLTPEFEQALSEIFGRYDRDGDQSLNKSELQAFAVFCNGEPFSDEDVSEILESFTTTDDGLALTLPGFIQLYHLQTASGDDEETWKDLKKHGYDAQLKLETPPSKLEVPKPDSPKADDESTPAL
;
A
#
# COMPACT_ATOMS: atom_id res chain seq x y z
N MET A 1 -17.33 -29.25 2.36
CA MET A 1 -17.72 -27.85 2.11
C MET A 1 -16.70 -27.33 1.14
N THR A 2 -17.10 -26.90 -0.05
CA THR A 2 -16.17 -26.38 -1.06
C THR A 2 -15.70 -25.02 -0.57
N ASP A 3 -14.40 -24.84 -0.36
CA ASP A 3 -13.84 -23.51 -0.17
C ASP A 3 -14.26 -22.62 -1.34
N PRO A 4 -14.65 -21.35 -1.09
CA PRO A 4 -15.04 -20.45 -2.16
C PRO A 4 -13.85 -20.29 -3.12
N GLN A 5 -14.11 -20.44 -4.41
CA GLN A 5 -13.11 -20.22 -5.44
C GLN A 5 -12.72 -18.74 -5.44
N LEU A 6 -11.42 -18.46 -5.32
CA LEU A 6 -10.89 -17.10 -5.43
C LEU A 6 -11.07 -16.58 -6.85
N ALA A 7 -11.41 -15.30 -6.99
CA ALA A 7 -11.42 -14.61 -8.27
C ALA A 7 -10.03 -14.66 -8.93
N PRO A 8 -9.93 -14.62 -10.25
CA PRO A 8 -8.64 -14.46 -10.91
C PRO A 8 -8.08 -13.06 -10.64
N LEU A 9 -6.82 -12.99 -10.21
CA LEU A 9 -6.08 -11.73 -10.08
C LEU A 9 -5.49 -11.29 -11.43
N LEU A 10 -5.04 -12.26 -12.23
CA LEU A 10 -4.53 -12.08 -13.58
C LEU A 10 -5.40 -12.83 -14.60
N ASP A 11 -5.47 -12.34 -15.84
CA ASP A 11 -6.12 -13.04 -16.95
C ASP A 11 -5.19 -14.07 -17.61
N ASP A 12 -5.66 -14.74 -18.67
CA ASP A 12 -4.89 -15.71 -19.44
C ASP A 12 -3.62 -15.12 -20.11
N SER A 13 -3.53 -13.79 -20.22
CA SER A 13 -2.40 -13.04 -20.78
C SER A 13 -1.42 -12.56 -19.70
N ASP A 14 -1.66 -12.90 -18.44
CA ASP A 14 -0.90 -12.42 -17.28
C ASP A 14 -1.11 -10.93 -16.96
N ASP A 15 -2.11 -10.26 -17.56
CA ASP A 15 -2.48 -8.88 -17.22
C ASP A 15 -3.44 -8.85 -16.01
N LEU A 16 -3.46 -7.74 -15.25
CA LEU A 16 -4.36 -7.64 -14.10
C LEU A 16 -5.84 -7.64 -14.54
N THR A 17 -6.69 -8.30 -13.76
CA THR A 17 -8.13 -8.19 -13.95
C THR A 17 -8.63 -6.79 -13.52
N PRO A 18 -9.68 -6.25 -14.17
CA PRO A 18 -10.26 -4.95 -13.79
C PRO A 18 -10.67 -4.87 -12.32
N GLU A 19 -11.19 -5.97 -11.76
CA GLU A 19 -11.56 -6.07 -10.35
C GLU A 19 -10.34 -5.97 -9.42
N PHE A 20 -9.21 -6.57 -9.81
CA PHE A 20 -7.99 -6.51 -9.01
C PHE A 20 -7.35 -5.12 -9.10
N GLU A 21 -7.28 -4.52 -10.29
CA GLU A 21 -6.78 -3.16 -10.47
C GLU A 21 -7.61 -2.13 -9.68
N GLN A 22 -8.94 -2.29 -9.68
CA GLN A 22 -9.83 -1.47 -8.86
C GLN A 22 -9.56 -1.66 -7.37
N ALA A 23 -9.38 -2.90 -6.90
CA ALA A 23 -9.08 -3.18 -5.51
C ALA A 23 -7.75 -2.54 -5.07
N LEU A 24 -6.71 -2.60 -5.92
CA LEU A 24 -5.42 -1.97 -5.67
C LEU A 24 -5.52 -0.44 -5.62
N SER A 25 -6.28 0.16 -6.53
CA SER A 25 -6.51 1.61 -6.55
C SER A 25 -7.19 2.11 -5.26
N GLU A 26 -8.19 1.37 -4.78
CA GLU A 26 -8.87 1.65 -3.51
C GLU A 26 -7.98 1.42 -2.29
N ILE A 27 -7.06 0.43 -2.33
CA ILE A 27 -6.06 0.21 -1.28
C ILE A 27 -5.08 1.37 -1.24
N PHE A 28 -4.52 1.74 -2.40
CA PHE A 28 -3.59 2.84 -2.57
C PHE A 28 -4.15 4.14 -1.95
N GLY A 29 -5.40 4.48 -2.29
CA GLY A 29 -6.06 5.68 -1.77
C GLY A 29 -6.30 5.70 -0.24
N ARG A 30 -6.14 4.57 0.46
CA ARG A 30 -6.19 4.54 1.94
C ARG A 30 -4.86 4.96 2.58
N TYR A 31 -3.76 4.87 1.82
CA TYR A 31 -2.41 5.18 2.30
C TYR A 31 -1.88 6.50 1.78
N ASP A 32 -2.36 6.98 0.63
CA ASP A 32 -2.16 8.34 0.14
C ASP A 32 -2.91 9.32 1.06
N ARG A 33 -2.22 9.79 2.11
CA ARG A 33 -2.80 10.57 3.21
C ARG A 33 -2.80 12.05 2.92
N ASP A 34 -1.81 12.52 2.17
CA ASP A 34 -1.74 13.91 1.71
C ASP A 34 -2.50 14.13 0.39
N GLY A 35 -2.90 13.06 -0.30
CA GLY A 35 -3.76 13.12 -1.47
C GLY A 35 -3.02 13.59 -2.73
N ASP A 36 -1.71 13.37 -2.78
CA ASP A 36 -0.84 13.82 -3.87
C ASP A 36 -0.74 12.81 -5.03
N GLN A 37 -1.47 11.68 -4.93
CA GLN A 37 -1.49 10.58 -5.88
C GLN A 37 -0.18 9.79 -5.96
N SER A 38 0.64 9.85 -4.91
CA SER A 38 1.84 9.05 -4.72
C SER A 38 1.92 8.56 -3.26
N LEU A 39 2.77 7.56 -3.01
CA LEU A 39 3.09 7.12 -1.66
C LEU A 39 4.53 7.51 -1.37
N ASN A 40 4.70 8.54 -0.56
CA ASN A 40 6.01 8.90 -0.07
C ASN A 40 6.52 7.84 0.92
N LYS A 41 7.79 7.96 1.33
CA LYS A 41 8.42 7.01 2.26
C LYS A 41 7.58 6.73 3.51
N SER A 42 6.95 7.74 4.11
CA SER A 42 6.19 7.55 5.35
C SER A 42 4.89 6.77 5.11
N GLU A 43 4.29 6.90 3.94
CA GLU A 43 3.06 6.21 3.55
C GLU A 43 3.34 4.77 3.12
N LEU A 44 4.43 4.55 2.37
CA LEU A 44 4.94 3.21 2.08
C LEU A 44 5.25 2.43 3.37
N GLN A 45 5.82 3.10 4.38
CA GLN A 45 6.07 2.48 5.67
C GLN A 45 4.78 2.13 6.41
N ALA A 46 3.76 2.98 6.35
CA ALA A 46 2.45 2.69 6.94
C ALA A 46 1.77 1.49 6.24
N PHE A 47 1.93 1.38 4.93
CA PHE A 47 1.49 0.23 4.14
C PHE A 47 2.22 -1.05 4.56
N ALA A 48 3.55 -1.02 4.64
CA ALA A 48 4.37 -2.16 5.05
C ALA A 48 3.99 -2.68 6.44
N VAL A 49 3.84 -1.78 7.42
CA VAL A 49 3.46 -2.16 8.78
C VAL A 49 2.09 -2.82 8.82
N PHE A 50 1.14 -2.38 7.99
CA PHE A 50 -0.19 -2.97 7.96
C PHE A 50 -0.21 -4.35 7.30
N CYS A 51 0.48 -4.52 6.16
CA CYS A 51 0.53 -5.78 5.44
C CYS A 51 1.45 -6.78 6.17
N ASN A 52 2.67 -6.39 6.52
CA ASN A 52 3.72 -7.30 6.98
C ASN A 52 3.88 -7.32 8.50
N GLY A 53 3.30 -6.36 9.22
CA GLY A 53 3.48 -6.19 10.66
C GLY A 53 4.75 -5.43 11.04
N GLU A 54 5.62 -5.12 10.07
CA GLU A 54 6.87 -4.41 10.26
C GLU A 54 7.13 -3.43 9.09
N PRO A 55 7.86 -2.32 9.34
CA PRO A 55 8.26 -1.40 8.29
C PRO A 55 9.21 -2.05 7.28
N PHE A 56 9.19 -1.58 6.03
CA PHE A 56 10.22 -1.92 5.06
C PHE A 56 11.59 -1.40 5.52
N SER A 57 12.66 -2.12 5.16
CA SER A 57 14.00 -1.59 5.36
C SER A 57 14.25 -0.41 4.40
N ASP A 58 15.24 0.44 4.69
CA ASP A 58 15.63 1.51 3.77
C ASP A 58 16.09 0.97 2.41
N GLU A 59 16.64 -0.25 2.38
CA GLU A 59 17.06 -0.94 1.17
C GLU A 59 15.84 -1.38 0.33
N ASP A 60 14.83 -1.98 0.96
CA ASP A 60 13.58 -2.38 0.28
C ASP A 60 12.85 -1.15 -0.30
N VAL A 61 12.77 -0.05 0.45
CA VAL A 61 12.14 1.19 -0.06
C VAL A 61 12.91 1.72 -1.27
N SER A 62 14.24 1.70 -1.22
CA SER A 62 15.06 2.15 -2.36
C SER A 62 14.85 1.25 -3.58
N GLU A 63 14.84 -0.07 -3.39
CA GLU A 63 14.60 -1.04 -4.46
C GLU A 63 13.22 -0.84 -5.11
N ILE A 64 12.18 -0.60 -4.31
CA ILE A 64 10.83 -0.30 -4.82
C ILE A 64 10.85 0.98 -5.67
N LEU A 65 11.47 2.06 -5.18
CA LEU A 65 11.49 3.34 -5.88
C LEU A 65 12.37 3.31 -7.16
N GLU A 66 13.37 2.44 -7.21
CA GLU A 66 14.22 2.23 -8.40
C GLU A 66 13.58 1.28 -9.43
N SER A 67 12.76 0.32 -8.98
CA SER A 67 12.21 -0.73 -9.84
C SER A 67 10.86 -0.36 -10.48
N PHE A 68 10.10 0.55 -9.87
CA PHE A 68 8.72 0.84 -10.27
C PHE A 68 8.50 2.31 -10.61
N THR A 69 7.33 2.62 -11.17
CA THR A 69 7.00 4.00 -11.58
C THR A 69 6.82 4.93 -10.38
N THR A 70 7.67 5.94 -10.30
CA THR A 70 7.71 6.95 -9.25
C THR A 70 7.38 8.35 -9.78
N THR A 71 7.34 9.34 -8.88
CA THR A 71 7.29 10.77 -9.22
C THR A 71 8.52 11.21 -10.01
N ASP A 72 8.49 12.40 -10.63
CA ASP A 72 9.61 12.93 -11.43
C ASP A 72 10.93 13.03 -10.63
N ASP A 73 10.82 13.32 -9.33
CA ASP A 73 11.94 13.35 -8.39
C ASP A 73 12.37 11.96 -7.87
N GLY A 74 11.58 10.92 -8.13
CA GLY A 74 11.86 9.53 -7.74
C GLY A 74 11.67 9.21 -6.25
N LEU A 75 11.10 10.13 -5.44
CA LEU A 75 11.02 9.97 -3.98
C LEU A 75 9.71 9.32 -3.50
N ALA A 76 8.72 9.17 -4.38
CA ALA A 76 7.42 8.60 -4.04
C ALA A 76 6.90 7.65 -5.12
N LEU A 77 6.24 6.56 -4.69
CA LEU A 77 5.70 5.53 -5.57
C LEU A 77 4.31 5.95 -6.08
N THR A 78 4.12 6.02 -7.38
CA THR A 78 2.82 6.40 -7.96
C THR A 78 1.85 5.22 -7.99
N LEU A 79 0.55 5.46 -8.19
CA LEU A 79 -0.43 4.39 -8.37
C LEU A 79 -0.03 3.38 -9.48
N PRO A 80 0.42 3.80 -10.68
CA PRO A 80 0.96 2.86 -11.67
C PRO A 80 2.13 2.02 -11.14
N GLY A 81 3.02 2.60 -10.34
CA GLY A 81 4.13 1.87 -9.73
C GLY A 81 3.66 0.84 -8.70
N PHE A 82 2.68 1.21 -7.88
CA PHE A 82 2.05 0.30 -6.92
C PHE A 82 1.32 -0.87 -7.59
N ILE A 83 0.65 -0.61 -8.72
CA ILE A 83 0.03 -1.67 -9.54
C ILE A 83 1.09 -2.61 -10.12
N GLN A 84 2.21 -2.07 -10.64
CA GLN A 84 3.33 -2.87 -11.15
C GLN A 84 3.97 -3.75 -10.07
N LEU A 85 4.11 -3.23 -8.84
CA LEU A 85 4.60 -3.99 -7.69
C LEU A 85 3.74 -5.24 -7.44
N TYR A 86 2.42 -5.07 -7.35
CA TYR A 86 1.49 -6.18 -7.13
C TYR A 86 1.37 -7.12 -8.32
N HIS A 87 1.46 -6.59 -9.55
CA HIS A 87 1.51 -7.39 -10.77
C HIS A 87 2.70 -8.34 -10.75
N LEU A 88 3.90 -7.81 -10.52
CA LEU A 88 5.13 -8.60 -10.49
C LEU A 88 5.09 -9.68 -9.40
N GLN A 89 4.64 -9.33 -8.19
CA GLN A 89 4.47 -10.30 -7.10
C GLN A 89 3.51 -11.43 -7.50
N THR A 90 2.34 -11.08 -8.06
CA THR A 90 1.32 -12.06 -8.44
C THR A 90 1.79 -12.95 -9.58
N ALA A 91 2.39 -12.36 -10.62
CA ALA A 91 2.92 -13.06 -11.80
C ALA A 91 4.09 -14.00 -11.44
N SER A 92 4.84 -13.69 -10.38
CA SER A 92 5.94 -14.54 -9.91
C SER A 92 5.49 -15.79 -9.15
N GLY A 93 4.19 -15.95 -8.91
CA GLY A 93 3.59 -17.09 -8.21
C GLY A 93 3.28 -16.83 -6.74
N ASP A 94 3.35 -15.59 -6.28
CA ASP A 94 2.99 -15.18 -4.91
C ASP A 94 1.54 -14.66 -4.82
N ASP A 95 0.62 -15.33 -5.53
CA ASP A 95 -0.80 -14.99 -5.49
C ASP A 95 -1.41 -15.26 -4.11
N GLU A 96 -0.90 -16.25 -3.36
CA GLU A 96 -1.35 -16.53 -2.00
C GLU A 96 -1.08 -15.34 -1.05
N GLU A 97 0.10 -14.72 -1.16
CA GLU A 97 0.46 -13.56 -0.34
C GLU A 97 -0.37 -12.34 -0.73
N THR A 98 -0.55 -12.14 -2.04
CA THR A 98 -1.44 -11.11 -2.58
C THR A 98 -2.87 -11.24 -2.03
N TRP A 99 -3.40 -12.47 -1.96
CA TRP A 99 -4.71 -12.74 -1.37
C TRP A 99 -4.76 -12.53 0.14
N LYS A 100 -3.66 -12.74 0.89
CA LYS A 100 -3.60 -12.41 2.31
C LYS A 100 -3.73 -10.91 2.53
N ASP A 101 -3.05 -10.11 1.73
CA ASP A 101 -3.13 -8.65 1.83
C ASP A 101 -4.51 -8.11 1.45
N LEU A 102 -5.09 -8.61 0.36
CA LEU A 102 -6.49 -8.30 -0.02
C LEU A 102 -7.46 -8.60 1.13
N LYS A 103 -7.33 -9.76 1.78
CA LYS A 103 -8.16 -10.12 2.95
C LYS A 103 -7.92 -9.21 4.15
N LYS A 104 -6.67 -8.85 4.47
CA LYS A 104 -6.36 -7.86 5.53
C LYS A 104 -7.02 -6.51 5.23
N HIS A 105 -7.14 -6.17 3.95
CA HIS A 105 -7.81 -4.96 3.47
C HIS A 105 -9.35 -5.04 3.40
N GLY A 106 -9.93 -6.20 3.73
CA GLY A 106 -11.38 -6.39 3.82
C GLY A 106 -12.05 -6.88 2.53
N TYR A 107 -11.26 -7.34 1.54
CA TYR A 107 -11.79 -7.95 0.33
C TYR A 107 -12.12 -9.42 0.55
N ASP A 108 -13.25 -9.87 0.02
CA ASP A 108 -13.61 -11.28 -0.02
C ASP A 108 -13.00 -12.02 -1.22
N ALA A 109 -13.29 -13.31 -1.32
CA ALA A 109 -12.84 -14.19 -2.40
C ALA A 109 -13.25 -13.72 -3.81
N GLN A 110 -14.17 -12.77 -3.95
CA GLN A 110 -14.65 -12.19 -5.21
C GLN A 110 -14.21 -10.74 -5.40
N LEU A 111 -13.18 -10.28 -4.67
CA LEU A 111 -12.67 -8.90 -4.71
C LEU A 111 -13.73 -7.84 -4.37
N LYS A 112 -14.76 -8.19 -3.58
CA LYS A 112 -15.72 -7.21 -3.07
C LYS A 112 -15.34 -6.82 -1.66
N LEU A 113 -15.48 -5.54 -1.37
CA LEU A 113 -15.24 -5.01 -0.04
C LEU A 113 -16.46 -5.31 0.84
N GLU A 114 -16.40 -6.35 1.69
CA GLU A 114 -17.54 -6.75 2.53
C GLU A 114 -17.76 -5.80 3.70
N THR A 115 -16.67 -5.28 4.25
CA THR A 115 -16.69 -4.21 5.25
C THR A 115 -15.46 -3.34 5.03
N PRO A 116 -15.60 -2.02 4.82
CA PRO A 116 -14.44 -1.15 4.90
C PRO A 116 -13.86 -1.31 6.30
N PRO A 117 -12.54 -1.55 6.48
CA PRO A 117 -11.96 -1.54 7.80
C PRO A 117 -12.35 -0.20 8.45
N SER A 118 -12.95 -0.26 9.64
CA SER A 118 -13.31 0.91 10.43
C SER A 118 -12.10 1.83 10.44
N LYS A 119 -12.18 2.90 9.62
CA LYS A 119 -11.20 3.95 9.37
C LYS A 119 -9.94 3.76 10.21
N LEU A 120 -8.84 3.29 9.59
CA LEU A 120 -7.52 3.19 10.23
C LEU A 120 -7.33 4.38 11.17
N GLU A 121 -7.55 4.16 12.47
CA GLU A 121 -7.31 5.17 13.50
C GLU A 121 -5.80 5.19 13.63
N VAL A 122 -5.17 5.91 12.71
CA VAL A 122 -3.74 6.15 12.78
C VAL A 122 -3.51 6.96 14.06
N PRO A 123 -2.66 6.51 15.00
CA PRO A 123 -2.25 7.37 16.09
C PRO A 123 -1.67 8.64 15.45
N LYS A 124 -2.24 9.80 15.81
CA LYS A 124 -1.70 11.09 15.38
C LYS A 124 -0.21 11.11 15.75
N PRO A 125 0.70 11.54 14.85
CA PRO A 125 2.06 11.81 15.27
C PRO A 125 2.00 12.82 16.43
N ASP A 126 2.54 12.43 17.58
CA ASP A 126 2.68 13.31 18.73
C ASP A 126 3.40 14.56 18.22
N SER A 127 2.68 15.68 18.20
CA SER A 127 3.25 16.93 17.72
C SER A 127 4.44 17.22 18.60
N PRO A 128 5.67 17.38 18.06
CA PRO A 128 6.78 17.82 18.88
C PRO A 128 6.34 19.15 19.48
N LYS A 129 6.20 19.13 20.80
CA LYS A 129 5.92 20.31 21.60
C LYS A 129 6.96 21.34 21.17
N ALA A 130 6.50 22.47 20.63
CA ALA A 130 7.38 23.57 20.32
C ALA A 130 8.09 23.97 21.63
N ASP A 131 9.34 23.57 21.77
CA ASP A 131 10.27 24.23 22.68
C ASP A 131 10.51 25.61 22.06
N ASP A 132 9.64 26.53 22.46
CA ASP A 132 9.73 27.96 22.23
C ASP A 132 11.07 28.43 22.83
N GLU A 133 12.07 28.57 21.98
CA GLU A 133 13.28 29.28 22.33
C GLU A 133 12.96 30.78 22.35
N SER A 134 12.97 31.37 23.54
CA SER A 134 13.20 32.80 23.73
C SER A 134 14.04 33.05 24.99
N THR A 135 15.36 32.95 24.79
CA THR A 135 16.41 33.97 25.04
C THR A 135 16.44 34.82 26.35
N PRO A 136 17.62 35.36 26.72
CA PRO A 136 18.15 35.38 28.09
C PRO A 136 18.10 36.74 28.81
N ALA A 137 18.33 36.74 30.14
CA ALA A 137 18.91 37.81 30.98
C ALA A 137 19.02 37.23 32.42
N LEU A 138 20.09 37.41 33.21
CA LEU A 138 20.88 38.60 33.51
C LEU A 138 22.31 38.20 33.93
#